data_AF-A0A3S0TT03-F1
#
_entry.id   AF-A0A3S0TT03-F1
#
_cell.length_a   1.000
_cell.length_b   1.000
_cell.length_c   1.000
_cell.angle_alpha   90.00
_cell.angle_beta   90.00
_cell.angle_gamma   90.00
#
_symmetry.space_group_name_H-M   'P 1'
#
loop_
_entity.id
_entity.type
_entity.pdbx_description
1 polymer ?
#
loop_
_entity_poly.entity_id
_entity_poly.type
_entity_poly.pdbx_seq_one_letter_code
_entity_poly.pdbx_strand_id
1 'polypeptide(L)'
;MANNPRWAEISADINAQRASHAGRQQAALARRAVAALAEQQAEAHVQRWIAALEHRIANPGGSLAELGASMTPPMTKNAYAALLRRALAAGGVSSDQTPSDHSGKD
;
A
#
# COMPACT_ATOMS: atom_id res chain seq x y z
N MET A 1 -6.09 39.13 -1.79
CA MET A 1 -6.46 37.83 -1.21
C MET A 1 -5.20 37.23 -0.61
N ALA A 2 -5.05 37.28 0.72
CA ALA A 2 -3.84 36.81 1.39
C ALA A 2 -3.83 35.27 1.44
N ASN A 3 -2.92 34.65 0.70
CA ASN A 3 -2.64 33.22 0.78
C ASN A 3 -1.97 32.95 2.14
N ASN A 4 -2.75 32.52 3.13
CA ASN A 4 -2.27 32.42 4.51
C ASN A 4 -1.54 31.08 4.70
N PRO A 5 -0.20 31.08 4.84
CA PRO A 5 0.66 29.88 4.77
C PRO A 5 0.32 28.83 5.84
N ARG A 6 -0.23 29.27 6.97
CA ARG A 6 -0.66 28.41 8.08
C ARG A 6 -1.72 27.37 7.69
N TRP A 7 -2.59 27.67 6.71
CA TRP A 7 -3.60 26.71 6.24
C TRP A 7 -2.99 25.62 5.34
N ALA A 8 -1.96 25.97 4.58
CA ALA A 8 -1.24 25.01 3.74
C ALA A 8 -0.47 24.00 4.60
N GLU A 9 0.16 24.48 5.69
CA GLU A 9 0.86 23.65 6.67
C GLU A 9 -0.11 22.68 7.39
N ILE A 10 -1.24 23.18 7.91
CA ILE A 10 -2.27 22.34 8.56
C ILE A 10 -2.80 21.28 7.59
N SER A 11 -3.03 21.64 6.33
CA SER A 11 -3.51 20.70 5.31
C SER A 11 -2.46 19.63 4.97
N ALA A 12 -1.18 20.00 4.94
CA ALA A 12 -0.08 19.07 4.73
C ALA A 12 0.05 18.07 5.88
N ASP A 13 -0.08 18.52 7.13
CA ASP A 13 -0.01 17.67 8.31
C ASP A 13 -1.17 16.67 8.36
N ILE A 14 -2.40 17.11 8.08
CA ILE A 14 -3.57 16.22 8.00
C ILE A 14 -3.39 15.17 6.90
N ASN A 15 -2.85 15.57 5.74
CA ASN A 15 -2.59 14.64 4.65
C ASN A 15 -1.49 13.62 5.01
N ALA A 16 -0.43 14.06 5.68
CA ALA A 16 0.63 13.18 6.17
C ALA A 16 0.11 12.17 7.20
N GLN A 17 -0.75 12.60 8.13
CA GLN A 17 -1.40 11.72 9.11
C GLN A 17 -2.29 10.67 8.44
N ARG A 18 -3.12 11.09 7.47
CA ARG A 18 -3.98 10.16 6.69
C ARG A 18 -3.14 9.15 5.91
N ALA A 19 -2.07 9.60 5.25
CA ALA A 19 -1.17 8.74 4.50
C ALA A 19 -0.45 7.73 5.41
N SER A 20 0.01 8.17 6.58
CA SER A 20 0.64 7.31 7.59
C SER A 20 -0.33 6.26 8.15
N HIS A 21 -1.58 6.66 8.41
CA HIS A 21 -2.61 5.74 8.87
C HIS A 21 -2.98 4.70 7.79
N ALA A 22 -3.22 5.14 6.55
CA ALA A 22 -3.44 4.25 5.42
C ALA A 22 -2.26 3.29 5.23
N GLY A 23 -1.04 3.76 5.49
CA GLY A 23 0.15 2.92 5.39
C GLY A 23 0.26 1.83 6.44
N ARG A 24 -0.10 2.13 7.69
CA ARG A 24 -0.22 1.11 8.74
C ARG A 24 -1.29 0.06 8.41
N GLN A 25 -2.43 0.48 7.86
CA GLN A 25 -3.46 -0.46 7.40
C GLN A 25 -2.94 -1.37 6.28
N GLN A 26 -2.27 -0.79 5.28
CA GLN A 26 -1.65 -1.56 4.20
C GLN A 26 -0.59 -2.53 4.72
N ALA A 27 0.20 -2.16 5.72
CA ALA A 27 1.17 -3.06 6.35
C ALA A 27 0.49 -4.26 7.05
N ALA A 28 -0.65 -4.03 7.72
CA ALA A 28 -1.42 -5.11 8.32
C ALA A 28 -1.99 -6.07 7.25
N LEU A 29 -2.52 -5.53 6.16
CA LEU A 29 -2.98 -6.29 5.00
C LEU A 29 -1.84 -7.07 4.33
N ALA A 30 -0.67 -6.45 4.22
CA ALA A 30 0.51 -7.07 3.62
C ALA A 30 0.97 -8.32 4.39
N ARG A 31 0.88 -8.33 5.73
CA ARG A 31 1.21 -9.53 6.53
C ARG A 31 0.35 -10.74 6.15
N ARG A 32 -0.94 -10.51 5.90
CA ARG A 32 -1.88 -11.57 5.48
C ARG A 32 -1.54 -12.07 4.08
N ALA A 33 -1.25 -11.14 3.17
CA ALA A 33 -0.86 -11.49 1.80
C ALA A 33 0.45 -12.27 1.73
N VAL A 34 1.46 -11.94 2.54
CA VAL A 34 2.73 -12.69 2.60
C VAL A 34 2.48 -14.14 3.03
N ALA A 35 1.67 -14.37 4.07
CA ALA A 35 1.34 -15.73 4.50
C ALA A 35 0.70 -16.56 3.37
N ALA A 36 -0.27 -15.98 2.65
CA ALA A 36 -0.94 -16.65 1.54
C ALA A 36 -0.02 -16.90 0.32
N LEU A 37 0.97 -16.03 0.08
CA LEU A 37 1.93 -16.19 -1.02
C LEU A 37 3.07 -17.15 -0.67
N ALA A 38 3.43 -17.28 0.60
CA ALA A 38 4.50 -18.18 1.06
C ALA A 38 4.14 -19.66 0.88
N GLU A 39 2.84 -19.99 0.84
CA GLU A 39 2.35 -21.35 0.59
C GLU A 39 2.40 -21.76 -0.89
N GLN A 40 2.63 -20.80 -1.79
CA GLN A 40 2.69 -21.03 -3.24
C GLN A 40 4.12 -21.36 -3.68
N GLN A 41 4.28 -22.18 -4.73
CA GLN A 41 5.60 -22.41 -5.32
C GLN A 41 6.19 -21.07 -5.80
N ALA A 42 7.36 -20.73 -5.28
CA ALA A 42 7.94 -19.40 -5.40
C ALA A 42 8.54 -19.14 -6.79
N GLU A 43 7.70 -18.77 -7.74
CA GLU A 43 8.15 -18.17 -8.99
C GLU A 43 8.82 -16.82 -8.74
N ALA A 44 9.76 -16.41 -9.61
CA ALA A 44 10.51 -15.17 -9.46
C ALA A 44 9.62 -13.92 -9.33
N HIS A 45 8.44 -13.93 -9.97
CA HIS A 45 7.49 -12.84 -9.89
C HIS A 45 6.76 -12.78 -8.52
N VAL A 46 6.50 -13.95 -7.90
CA VAL A 46 5.93 -14.06 -6.54
C VAL A 46 6.94 -13.57 -5.51
N GLN A 47 8.23 -13.91 -5.65
CA GLN A 47 9.28 -13.40 -4.78
C GLN A 47 9.35 -11.86 -4.82
N ARG A 48 9.18 -11.25 -6.00
CA ARG A 48 9.14 -9.80 -6.13
C ARG A 48 7.92 -9.17 -5.45
N TRP A 49 6.79 -9.86 -5.41
CA TRP A 49 5.61 -9.43 -4.65
C TRP A 49 5.84 -9.53 -3.15
N ILE A 50 6.38 -10.65 -2.68
CA ILE A 50 6.73 -10.84 -1.27
C ILE A 50 7.71 -9.75 -0.81
N ALA A 51 8.76 -9.47 -1.58
CA ALA A 51 9.70 -8.40 -1.26
C ALA A 51 9.02 -7.02 -1.14
N ALA A 52 8.08 -6.69 -2.03
CA ALA A 52 7.34 -5.43 -1.95
C ALA A 52 6.42 -5.36 -0.71
N LEU A 53 5.80 -6.48 -0.33
CA LEU A 53 4.94 -6.60 0.85
C LEU A 53 5.76 -6.50 2.14
N GLU A 54 6.85 -7.25 2.25
CA GLU A 54 7.80 -7.19 3.37
C GLU A 54 8.37 -5.79 3.54
N HIS A 55 8.73 -5.14 2.44
CA HIS A 55 9.21 -3.77 2.46
C HIS A 55 8.16 -2.78 2.99
N ARG A 56 6.87 -3.00 2.67
CA ARG A 56 5.76 -2.22 3.24
C ARG A 56 5.56 -2.50 4.73
N ILE A 57 5.70 -3.75 5.15
CA ILE A 57 5.56 -4.18 6.56
C ILE A 57 6.66 -3.55 7.42
N ALA A 58 7.90 -3.54 6.93
CA ALA A 58 9.05 -2.96 7.62
C ALA A 58 8.95 -1.43 7.72
N ASN A 59 8.32 -0.78 6.74
CA ASN A 59 8.25 0.68 6.64
C ASN A 59 6.78 1.18 6.52
N PRO A 60 5.96 0.99 7.58
CA PRO A 60 4.52 1.28 7.52
C PRO A 60 4.22 2.79 7.47
N GLY A 61 5.15 3.63 7.95
CA GLY A 61 5.03 5.09 7.91
C GLY A 61 5.59 5.74 6.64
N GLY A 62 6.35 5.00 5.84
CA GLY A 62 6.98 5.53 4.63
C GLY A 62 5.96 5.86 3.55
N SER A 63 6.19 6.95 2.82
CA SER A 63 5.43 7.30 1.63
C SER A 63 5.74 6.32 0.49
N LEU A 64 4.80 6.15 -0.45
CA LEU A 64 5.01 5.27 -1.60
C LEU A 64 6.20 5.69 -2.49
N ALA A 65 6.57 6.97 -2.46
CA ALA A 65 7.73 7.47 -3.20
C ALA A 65 9.04 7.07 -2.52
N GLU A 66 9.15 7.27 -1.20
CA GLU A 66 10.29 6.81 -0.41
C GLU A 66 10.46 5.30 -0.52
N LEU A 67 9.34 4.57 -0.42
CA LEU A 67 9.38 3.11 -0.53
C LEU A 67 9.81 2.63 -1.90
N GLY A 68 9.35 3.27 -2.97
CA GLY A 68 9.78 2.93 -4.32
C GLY A 68 11.27 3.22 -4.53
N ALA A 69 11.77 4.34 -3.99
CA ALA A 69 13.16 4.74 -4.12
C ALA A 69 14.14 3.81 -3.37
N SER A 70 13.73 3.20 -2.25
CA SER A 70 14.57 2.27 -1.48
C SER A 70 14.50 0.81 -1.93
N MET A 71 13.66 0.49 -2.91
CA MET A 71 13.67 -0.84 -3.54
C MET A 71 14.94 -1.05 -4.37
N THR A 72 15.29 -2.31 -4.63
CA THR A 72 16.37 -2.69 -5.56
C THR A 72 15.81 -3.54 -6.70
N PRO A 73 15.83 -3.06 -7.96
CA PRO A 73 16.23 -1.71 -8.39
C PRO A 73 15.23 -0.63 -7.90
N PRO A 74 15.67 0.64 -7.78
CA PRO A 74 14.78 1.75 -7.43
C PRO A 74 13.64 1.88 -8.45
N MET A 75 12.47 2.24 -7.96
CA MET A 75 11.27 2.39 -8.79
C MET A 75 10.49 3.64 -8.44
N THR A 76 9.72 4.14 -9.40
CA THR A 76 8.86 5.31 -9.17
C THR A 76 7.73 4.97 -8.19
N LYS A 77 7.17 5.99 -7.54
CA LYS A 77 5.98 5.88 -6.69
C LYS A 77 4.87 5.04 -7.35
N ASN A 78 4.59 5.29 -8.63
CA ASN A 78 3.51 4.64 -9.36
C ASN A 78 3.82 3.15 -9.64
N ALA A 79 5.07 2.85 -9.99
CA ALA A 79 5.51 1.47 -10.20
C ALA A 79 5.43 0.67 -8.89
N TYR A 80 5.89 1.24 -7.77
CA TYR A 80 5.77 0.62 -6.45
C TYR A 80 4.30 0.41 -6.06
N ALA A 81 3.44 1.44 -6.24
CA ALA A 81 2.03 1.33 -5.93
C ALA A 81 1.31 0.25 -6.76
N ALA A 82 1.63 0.13 -8.05
CA ALA A 82 1.08 -0.91 -8.91
C ALA A 82 1.55 -2.31 -8.48
N LEU A 83 2.85 -2.46 -8.17
CA LEU A 83 3.43 -3.70 -7.66
C LEU A 83 2.76 -4.14 -6.35
N LEU A 84 2.62 -3.21 -5.40
CA LEU A 84 2.01 -3.47 -4.09
C LEU A 84 0.53 -3.87 -4.22
N ARG A 85 -0.24 -3.19 -5.08
CA ARG A 85 -1.65 -3.58 -5.34
C ARG A 85 -1.75 -4.98 -5.92
N ARG A 86 -0.90 -5.32 -6.88
CA ARG A 86 -0.87 -6.65 -7.48
C ARG A 86 -0.48 -7.72 -6.47
N ALA A 87 0.51 -7.44 -5.62
CA ALA A 87 0.95 -8.34 -4.57
C ALA A 87 -0.16 -8.60 -3.53
N LEU A 88 -0.87 -7.56 -3.10
CA LEU A 88 -2.01 -7.69 -2.20
C LEU A 88 -3.14 -8.53 -2.82
N ALA A 89 -3.50 -8.26 -4.07
CA ALA A 89 -4.52 -9.01 -4.79
C ALA A 89 -4.13 -10.50 -4.96
N ALA A 90 -2.86 -10.78 -5.28
CA ALA A 90 -2.36 -12.15 -5.40
C ALA A 90 -2.38 -12.92 -4.07
N GLY A 91 -2.22 -12.22 -2.94
CA GLY A 91 -2.40 -12.78 -1.60
C GLY A 91 -3.85 -12.84 -1.13
N GLY A 92 -4.83 -12.66 -2.02
CA GLY A 92 -6.26 -12.69 -1.69
C GLY A 92 -6.77 -11.46 -0.92
N VAL A 93 -5.97 -10.40 -0.84
CA VAL A 93 -6.30 -9.17 -0.12
C VAL A 93 -6.72 -8.10 -1.12
N SER A 94 -8.02 -8.03 -1.41
CA SER A 94 -8.57 -6.90 -2.15
C SER A 94 -8.55 -5.64 -1.28
N SER A 95 -7.95 -4.58 -1.81
CA SER A 95 -8.05 -3.23 -1.22
C SER A 95 -9.47 -2.66 -1.38
N ASP A 96 -10.30 -3.34 -2.16
CA ASP A 96 -11.67 -3.00 -2.49
C ASP A 96 -12.62 -3.66 -1.49
N GLN A 97 -12.68 -3.10 -0.28
CA GLN A 97 -13.92 -3.13 0.49
C GLN A 97 -14.73 -1.89 0.09
N THR A 98 -15.19 -1.85 -1.16
CA THR A 98 -16.49 -1.22 -1.41
C THR A 98 -17.50 -2.13 -0.72
N PRO A 99 -18.33 -1.66 0.23
CA PRO A 99 -19.43 -2.47 0.73
C PRO A 99 -20.29 -2.80 -0.49
N SER A 100 -20.26 -4.06 -0.90
CA SER A 100 -21.21 -4.58 -1.86
C SER A 100 -22.56 -4.49 -1.19
N ASP A 101 -23.31 -3.45 -1.52
CA ASP A 101 -24.74 -3.35 -1.29
C ASP A 101 -25.37 -4.63 -1.86
N HIS A 102 -25.61 -5.59 -0.97
CA HIS A 102 -26.61 -6.63 -1.17
C HIS A 102 -27.98 -5.94 -1.09
N SER A 103 -28.33 -5.17 -2.12
CA SER A 103 -29.72 -4.89 -2.42
C SER A 103 -30.24 -6.04 -3.26
N GLY A 104 -30.82 -7.00 -2.56
CA GLY A 104 -31.72 -7.96 -3.19
C GLY A 104 -32.83 -7.22 -3.94
N LYS A 105 -33.25 -7.81 -5.05
CA LYS A 105 -34.66 -7.80 -5.38
C LYS A 105 -35.02 -9.05 -6.17
N ASP A 106 -35.98 -9.74 -5.58
CA ASP A 106 -36.76 -10.85 -6.09
C ASP A 106 -37.43 -10.53 -7.44
#